data_AF-A0AA40X008-F1
#
_entry.id   AF-A0AA40X008-F1
#
_cell.length_a   1.000
_cell.length_b   1.000
_cell.length_c   1.000
_cell.angle_alpha   90.00
_cell.angle_beta   90.00
_cell.angle_gamma   90.00
#
_symmetry.space_group_name_H-M   'P 1'
#
loop_
_entity.id
_entity.type
_entity.pdbx_description
1 polymer ?
#
loop_
_entity_poly.entity_id
_entity_poly.type
_entity_poly.pdbx_seq_one_letter_code
_entity_poly.pdbx_strand_id
1 'polypeptide(L)' 'MKIGSEKVQVPDAHEGFLLALNDARLDERKNVSAVFAARLEAIAAHLVHNEVGGRGAVEVLRLEADRIRNESGEIH' A
#
# COMPACT_ATOMS: atom_id res chain seq x y z
N MET A 1 -38.68 -27.34 11.59
CA MET A 1 -37.39 -26.71 11.26
C MET A 1 -37.61 -25.83 10.03
N LYS A 2 -37.78 -24.51 10.20
CA LYS A 2 -37.90 -23.59 9.05
C LYS A 2 -36.49 -23.19 8.64
N ILE A 3 -35.97 -23.81 7.59
CA ILE A 3 -34.78 -23.32 6.89
C ILE A 3 -35.22 -22.05 6.16
N GLY A 4 -34.90 -20.89 6.71
CA GLY A 4 -35.15 -19.60 6.05
C GLY A 4 -34.29 -19.52 4.79
N SER A 5 -34.95 -19.40 3.64
CA SER A 5 -34.30 -19.00 2.39
C SER A 5 -33.92 -17.53 2.51
N GLU A 6 -32.76 -17.24 3.10
CA GLU A 6 -32.14 -15.93 2.97
C GLU A 6 -31.85 -15.71 1.48
N LYS A 7 -32.61 -14.80 0.86
CA LYS A 7 -32.37 -14.44 -0.53
C LYS A 7 -31.04 -13.70 -0.57
N VAL A 8 -29.99 -14.36 -1.08
CA VAL A 8 -28.72 -13.70 -1.38
C VAL A 8 -29.02 -12.62 -2.41
N GLN A 9 -29.02 -11.37 -1.96
CA GLN A 9 -29.24 -10.22 -2.82
C GLN A 9 -27.98 -10.01 -3.64
N VAL A 10 -28.03 -10.38 -4.92
CA VAL A 10 -26.96 -10.09 -5.89
C VAL A 10 -27.04 -8.60 -6.22
N PRO A 11 -25.95 -7.82 -6.07
CA PRO A 11 -25.95 -6.41 -6.40
C PRO A 11 -26.36 -6.19 -7.86
N ASP A 12 -27.09 -5.10 -8.13
CA ASP A 12 -27.31 -4.67 -9.51
C ASP A 12 -25.95 -4.36 -10.19
N ALA A 13 -25.87 -4.45 -11.51
CA ALA A 13 -24.63 -4.32 -12.27
C ALA A 13 -23.87 -3.01 -11.95
N HIS A 14 -24.59 -1.93 -11.67
CA HIS A 14 -24.01 -0.65 -11.23
C HIS A 14 -23.39 -0.74 -9.83
N GLU A 15 -24.09 -1.34 -8.87
CA GLU A 15 -23.57 -1.54 -7.50
C GLU A 15 -22.37 -2.49 -7.50
N GLY A 16 -22.43 -3.58 -8.28
CA GLY A 16 -21.32 -4.51 -8.46
C GLY A 16 -20.08 -3.84 -9.06
N PHE A 17 -20.27 -2.92 -10.01
CA PHE A 17 -19.17 -2.14 -10.59
C PHE A 17 -18.52 -1.20 -9.56
N LEU A 18 -19.31 -0.48 -8.77
CA LEU A 18 -18.78 0.40 -7.72
C LEU A 18 -18.03 -0.37 -6.63
N LEU A 19 -18.53 -1.55 -6.27
CA LEU A 19 -17.84 -2.46 -5.34
C LEU A 19 -16.50 -2.91 -5.91
N ALA A 20 -16.46 -3.34 -7.17
CA ALA A 20 -15.22 -3.76 -7.83
C ALA A 20 -14.17 -2.63 -7.91
N LEU A 21 -14.59 -1.39 -8.18
CA LEU A 21 -13.68 -0.23 -8.14
C LEU A 21 -13.13 0.04 -6.74
N ASN A 22 -13.97 -0.09 -5.71
CA ASN A 22 -13.51 0.10 -4.34
C ASN A 22 -12.53 -0.99 -3.91
N ASP A 23 -12.79 -2.25 -4.27
CA ASP A 23 -11.89 -3.38 -4.00
C ASP A 23 -10.55 -3.18 -4.71
N ALA A 24 -10.57 -2.84 -6.00
CA ALA A 24 -9.36 -2.55 -6.77
C ALA A 24 -8.53 -1.42 -6.14
N ARG A 25 -9.18 -0.32 -5.73
CA ARG A 25 -8.54 0.80 -5.03
C ARG A 25 -7.92 0.38 -3.68
N LEU A 26 -8.60 -0.49 -2.93
CA LEU A 26 -8.07 -0.99 -1.66
C LEU A 26 -6.87 -1.91 -1.87
N ASP A 27 -6.91 -2.77 -2.88
CA ASP A 27 -5.82 -3.67 -3.20
C ASP A 27 -4.60 -2.92 -3.73
N GLU A 28 -4.78 -1.89 -4.56
CA GLU A 28 -3.71 -0.98 -4.95
C GLU A 28 -3.05 -0.34 -3.72
N ARG A 29 -3.84 0.21 -2.78
CA ARG A 29 -3.31 0.81 -1.54
C ARG A 29 -2.53 -0.20 -0.69
N LYS A 30 -3.02 -1.42 -0.56
CA LYS A 30 -2.30 -2.49 0.16
C LYS A 30 -0.97 -2.81 -0.52
N ASN A 31 -0.98 -2.94 -1.85
CA ASN A 31 0.22 -3.25 -2.61
C ASN A 31 1.28 -2.15 -2.49
N VAL A 32 0.86 -0.88 -2.60
CA VAL A 32 1.73 0.29 -2.38
C VAL A 32 2.32 0.28 -0.96
N SER A 33 1.49 0.02 0.06
CA SER A 33 1.96 -0.07 1.45
C SER A 33 3.00 -1.19 1.63
N ALA A 34 2.82 -2.34 1.00
CA ALA A 34 3.76 -3.45 1.07
C ALA A 34 5.11 -3.11 0.43
N VAL A 35 5.09 -2.42 -0.72
CA VAL A 35 6.31 -1.95 -1.40
C VAL A 35 7.10 -0.98 -0.51
N PHE A 36 6.43 -0.01 0.13
CA PHE A 36 7.12 0.95 1.00
C PHE A 36 7.67 0.30 2.27
N ALA A 37 6.95 -0.67 2.87
CA ALA A 37 7.46 -1.43 4.00
C ALA A 37 8.75 -2.21 3.64
N ALA A 38 8.75 -2.92 2.51
CA ALA A 38 9.91 -3.67 2.05
C ALA A 38 11.13 -2.76 1.79
N ARG A 39 10.92 -1.55 1.26
CA ARG A 39 12.00 -0.58 1.05
C ARG A 39 12.57 -0.04 2.36
N LEU A 40 11.71 0.24 3.34
CA LEU A 40 12.14 0.65 4.68
C LEU A 40 12.97 -0.43 5.38
N GLU A 41 12.58 -1.70 5.24
CA GLU A 41 13.38 -2.84 5.72
C GLU A 41 14.75 -2.91 5.04
N ALA A 42 14.80 -2.75 3.71
CA ALA A 42 16.05 -2.74 2.96
C ALA A 42 16.97 -1.59 3.39
N ILE A 43 16.41 -0.40 3.64
CA ILE A 43 17.15 0.75 4.17
C ILE A 43 17.69 0.43 5.56
N ALA A 44 16.87 -0.10 6.47
CA ALA A 44 17.31 -0.46 7.81
C ALA A 44 18.47 -1.48 7.76
N ALA A 45 18.35 -2.52 6.93
CA ALA A 45 19.41 -3.50 6.72
C ALA A 45 20.69 -2.85 6.19
N HIS A 46 20.58 -1.94 5.21
CA HIS A 46 21.72 -1.20 4.66
C HIS A 46 22.41 -0.33 5.72
N LEU A 47 21.63 0.40 6.52
CA LEU A 47 22.15 1.29 7.57
C LEU A 47 22.92 0.50 8.64
N VAL A 48 22.39 -0.66 9.05
CA VAL A 48 23.05 -1.55 10.03
C VAL A 48 24.31 -2.18 9.42
N HIS A 49 24.22 -2.76 8.22
CA HIS A 49 25.34 -3.46 7.58
C HIS A 49 26.55 -2.55 7.34
N ASN A 50 26.32 -1.28 7.03
CA ASN A 50 27.38 -0.33 6.70
C ASN A 50 27.74 0.61 7.87
N GLU A 51 27.24 0.32 9.08
CA GLU A 51 27.47 1.14 10.28
C GLU A 51 27.23 2.64 10.04
N VAL A 52 26.17 2.95 9.28
CA VAL A 52 25.90 4.32 8.83
C VAL A 52 25.54 5.18 10.05
N GLY A 53 26.39 6.17 10.34
CA GLY A 53 26.17 7.09 11.46
C GLY A 53 24.91 7.94 11.30
N GLY A 54 24.42 8.50 12.42
CA GLY A 54 23.11 9.18 12.47
C GLY A 54 22.87 10.25 11.41
N ARG A 55 23.89 11.06 11.04
CA ARG A 55 23.77 12.03 9.94
C ARG A 55 23.53 11.34 8.59
N GLY A 56 24.29 10.29 8.28
CA GLY A 56 24.11 9.53 7.04
C GLY A 56 22.75 8.84 7.00
N ALA A 57 22.31 8.28 8.12
CA ALA A 57 20.98 7.66 8.22
C ALA A 57 19.85 8.66 7.93
N VAL A 58 19.93 9.89 8.46
CA VAL A 58 18.96 10.94 8.16
C VAL A 58 18.92 11.28 6.67
N GLU A 59 20.07 11.38 6.01
CA GLU A 59 20.11 11.68 4.57
C GLU A 59 19.52 10.54 3.72
N VAL A 60 19.80 9.28 4.07
CA VAL A 60 19.19 8.11 3.42
C VAL A 60 17.66 8.12 3.58
N LEU A 61 17.16 8.42 4.78
CA LEU A 61 15.71 8.52 5.02
C LEU A 61 15.06 9.68 4.26
N ARG A 62 15.75 10.82 4.11
CA ARG A 62 15.27 11.97 3.32
C ARG A 62 15.17 11.63 1.83
N LEU A 63 16.21 11.01 1.27
CA LEU A 63 16.23 10.52 -0.11
C LEU A 63 15.06 9.57 -0.38
N GLU A 64 14.79 8.65 0.56
CA GLU A 64 13.68 7.72 0.44
C GLU A 64 12.32 8.43 0.49
N ALA A 65 12.16 9.40 1.40
CA ALA A 65 10.94 10.20 1.49
C ALA A 65 10.69 11.05 0.22
N ASP A 66 11.74 11.63 -0.36
CA ASP A 66 11.66 12.33 -1.65
C ASP A 66 11.23 11.40 -2.77
N ARG A 67 11.80 10.19 -2.81
CA ARG A 67 11.43 9.19 -3.81
C ARG A 67 9.96 8.78 -3.71
N ILE A 68 9.48 8.50 -2.50
CA ILE A 68 8.06 8.16 -2.24
C ILE A 68 7.14 9.32 -2.67
N ARG A 69 7.50 10.57 -2.37
CA ARG A 69 6.72 11.75 -2.80
C ARG A 69 6.66 11.87 -4.32
N ASN A 70 7.78 11.69 -5.01
CA ASN A 70 7.84 11.76 -6.46
C ASN A 70 7.00 10.64 -7.10
N GLU A 71 7.13 9.41 -6.60
CA GLU A 71 6.33 8.27 -7.04
C GLU A 71 4.84 8.51 -6.80
N SER A 72 4.44 9.13 -5.68
CA SER A 72 3.04 9.51 -5.41
C SER A 72 2.54 10.66 -6.30
N GLY A 73 3.43 11.53 -6.78
CA GLY A 73 3.10 12.68 -7.62
C GLY A 73 2.90 12.32 -9.09
N GLU A 74 3.60 11.29 -9.59
CA GLU A 74 3.46 10.79 -10.97
C GLU A 74 2.17 9.98 -11.21
N ILE A 75 1.44 9.59 -10.15
CA ILE A 75 0.19 8.82 -10.26
C ILE A 75 -1.08 9.71 -10.30
N HIS A 76 -0.93 10.99 -10.62
CA HIS A 76 -2.04 11.94 -10.78
C HIS A 76 -2.09 12.51 -12.20
#